data_AF-A0A9D4GM29-F1
#
_entry.id   AF-A0A9D4GM29-F1
#
_cell.length_a   1.000
_cell.length_b   1.000
_cell.length_c   1.000
_cell.angle_alpha   90.00
_cell.angle_beta   90.00
_cell.angle_gamma   90.00
#
_symmetry.space_group_name_H-M   'P 1'
#
loop_
_entity.id
_entity.type
_entity.pdbx_description
1 polymer ?
#
loop_
_entity_poly.entity_id
_entity_poly.type
_entity_poly.pdbx_seq_one_letter_code
_entity_poly.pdbx_strand_id
1 'polypeptide(L)'
;MASNLESSIVKGSDFFFDFLCFICQENDRNTEADFYCTQCSKFYCGRCVDQHNYLFKKHTTLGKEKISSWPDVKVAVDIEEECQEHKGEKLTAFCEDHGELMCHVCHIYTHK
;
A
#
# COMPACT_ATOMS: atom_id res chain seq x y z
N MET A 1 -33.56 25.77 1.72
CA MET A 1 -32.72 24.56 1.80
C MET A 1 -31.37 24.88 1.16
N ALA A 2 -30.36 25.11 1.98
CA ALA A 2 -28.95 25.11 1.59
C ALA A 2 -28.17 24.95 2.91
N SER A 3 -27.90 23.70 3.29
CA SER A 3 -27.10 23.38 4.47
C SER A 3 -25.63 23.52 4.11
N ASN A 4 -25.03 24.64 4.53
CA ASN A 4 -23.59 24.79 4.60
C ASN A 4 -23.09 23.90 5.75
N LEU A 5 -22.42 22.80 5.42
CA LEU A 5 -21.59 22.07 6.36
C LEU A 5 -20.15 22.43 6.03
N GLU A 6 -19.65 23.48 6.66
CA GLU A 6 -18.23 23.84 6.61
C GLU A 6 -17.44 22.69 7.26
N SER A 7 -16.80 21.89 6.41
CA SER A 7 -15.88 20.84 6.80
C SER A 7 -14.79 21.45 7.67
N SER A 8 -14.78 21.08 8.94
CA SER A 8 -13.72 21.44 9.87
C SER A 8 -12.40 20.83 9.36
N ILE A 9 -11.51 21.70 8.89
CA ILE A 9 -10.14 21.37 8.52
C ILE A 9 -9.42 20.93 9.80
N VAL A 10 -9.33 19.62 10.03
CA VAL A 10 -8.48 19.05 11.06
C VAL A 10 -7.04 19.22 10.58
N LYS A 11 -6.33 20.18 11.19
CA LYS A 11 -4.87 20.31 11.06
C LYS A 11 -4.21 19.20 11.88
N GLY A 12 -3.96 18.06 11.23
CA GLY A 12 -3.01 17.05 11.67
C GLY A 12 -2.33 16.53 10.42
N SER A 13 -1.00 16.50 10.38
CA SER A 13 -0.29 15.73 9.36
C SER A 13 -0.56 14.26 9.64
N ASP A 14 -1.68 13.75 9.14
CA ASP A 14 -2.03 12.35 9.30
C ASP A 14 -0.98 11.52 8.57
N PHE A 15 -0.12 10.84 9.34
CA PHE A 15 0.80 9.87 8.79
C PHE A 15 -0.03 8.76 8.15
N PHE A 16 0.03 8.67 6.82
CA PHE A 16 -0.57 7.58 6.08
C PHE A 16 0.36 6.37 6.19
N PHE A 17 -0.16 5.28 6.72
CA PHE A 17 0.53 4.00 6.80
C PHE A 17 -0.17 3.01 5.87
N ASP A 18 0.60 2.28 5.06
CA ASP A 18 0.06 1.26 4.15
C ASP A 18 -0.66 0.14 4.92
N PHE A 19 -0.14 -0.19 6.11
CA PHE A 19 -0.67 -1.21 6.99
C PHE A 19 -0.80 -0.68 8.41
N LEU A 20 -1.98 -0.86 9.01
CA LEU A 20 -2.30 -0.42 10.36
C LEU A 20 -2.45 -1.62 11.30
N CYS A 21 -2.00 -1.47 12.54
CA CYS A 21 -2.18 -2.50 13.55
C CYS A 21 -3.66 -2.67 13.91
N PHE A 22 -4.17 -3.89 13.71
CA PHE A 22 -5.55 -4.27 13.99
C PHE A 22 -5.98 -3.94 15.43
N ILE A 23 -5.16 -4.31 16.43
CA ILE A 23 -5.49 -4.05 17.84
C ILE A 23 -5.46 -2.55 18.16
N CYS A 24 -4.54 -1.78 17.58
CA CYS A 24 -4.51 -0.33 17.80
C CYS A 24 -5.74 0.35 17.20
N GLN A 25 -6.18 -0.07 16.00
CA GLN A 25 -7.40 0.46 15.37
C GLN A 25 -8.64 0.23 16.22
N GLU A 26 -8.80 -0.96 16.80
CA GLU A 26 -9.90 -1.26 17.76
C GLU A 26 -9.85 -0.40 19.04
N ASN A 27 -8.75 0.32 19.27
CA ASN A 27 -8.58 1.25 20.39
C ASN A 27 -8.43 2.71 19.90
N ASP A 28 -8.97 3.04 18.73
CA ASP A 28 -8.96 4.38 18.11
C ASP A 28 -7.55 4.97 17.93
N ARG A 29 -6.55 4.12 17.68
CA ARG A 29 -5.18 4.52 17.39
C ARG A 29 -4.71 4.04 16.02
N ASN A 30 -4.21 4.96 15.21
CA ASN A 30 -3.52 4.64 13.96
C ASN A 30 -2.03 4.45 14.23
N THR A 31 -1.61 3.19 14.33
CA THR A 31 -0.21 2.79 14.50
C THR A 31 0.20 1.92 13.33
N GLU A 32 1.33 2.22 12.71
CA GLU A 32 1.92 1.40 11.65
C GLU A 32 2.09 -0.05 12.13
N ALA A 33 1.78 -0.99 11.25
CA ALA A 33 2.06 -2.39 11.48
C ALA A 33 3.47 -2.76 11.01
N ASP A 34 4.17 -3.53 11.84
CA ASP A 34 5.50 -4.07 11.54
C ASP A 34 5.45 -5.57 11.21
N PHE A 35 4.32 -6.21 11.51
CA PHE A 35 4.14 -7.66 11.40
C PHE A 35 2.78 -8.03 10.84
N TYR A 36 2.74 -9.17 10.15
CA TYR A 36 1.53 -9.82 9.66
C TYR A 36 1.45 -11.26 10.16
N CYS A 37 0.34 -11.66 10.76
CA CYS A 37 0.09 -13.06 11.13
C CYS A 37 -0.65 -13.80 10.02
N THR A 38 -0.07 -14.88 9.51
CA THR A 38 -0.64 -15.63 8.38
C THR A 38 -1.91 -16.40 8.75
N GLN A 39 -2.02 -16.87 9.99
CA GLN A 39 -3.20 -17.63 10.45
C GLN A 39 -4.37 -16.71 10.80
N CYS A 40 -4.11 -15.53 11.39
CA CYS A 40 -5.16 -14.57 11.71
C CYS A 40 -5.55 -13.70 10.52
N SER A 41 -4.67 -13.57 9.52
CA SER A 41 -4.81 -12.59 8.44
C SER A 41 -4.99 -11.17 8.99
N LYS A 42 -4.14 -10.80 9.96
CA LYS A 42 -4.17 -9.49 10.65
C LYS A 42 -2.77 -8.91 10.81
N PHE A 43 -2.72 -7.58 10.84
CA PHE A 43 -1.51 -6.79 11.00
C PHE A 43 -1.32 -6.31 12.45
N TYR A 44 -0.07 -6.28 12.91
CA TYR A 44 0.31 -5.94 14.28
C TYR A 44 1.54 -5.03 14.32
N CYS A 45 1.54 -4.04 15.21
CA CYS A 45 2.75 -3.30 15.57
C CYS A 45 3.62 -4.15 16.53
N GLY A 46 4.86 -3.72 16.78
CA GLY A 46 5.79 -4.40 17.69
C GLY A 46 5.18 -4.83 19.04
N ARG A 47 4.51 -3.91 19.74
CA ARG A 47 3.92 -4.21 21.06
C ARG A 47 2.79 -5.24 20.98
N CYS A 48 1.93 -5.14 19.97
CA CYS A 48 0.79 -6.03 19.84
C CYS A 48 1.21 -7.42 19.36
N VAL A 49 2.26 -7.53 18.55
CA VAL A 49 2.78 -8.84 18.10
C VAL A 49 3.42 -9.62 19.24
N ASP A 50 4.08 -8.96 20.20
CA ASP A 50 4.67 -9.64 21.37
C ASP A 50 3.59 -10.35 22.19
N GLN A 51 2.51 -9.64 22.51
CA GLN A 51 1.37 -10.21 23.22
C GLN A 51 0.66 -11.30 22.40
N HIS A 52 0.55 -11.08 21.09
CA HIS A 52 -0.02 -12.07 20.17
C HIS A 52 0.78 -13.38 20.20
N ASN A 53 2.10 -13.31 20.01
CA ASN A 53 2.98 -14.47 19.97
C ASN A 53 3.05 -15.21 21.31
N TYR A 54 2.92 -14.48 22.43
CA TYR A 54 2.82 -15.08 23.75
C TYR A 54 1.58 -15.99 23.88
N LEU A 55 0.42 -15.54 23.39
CA LEU A 55 -0.85 -16.28 23.45
C LEU A 55 -0.96 -17.36 22.36
N PHE A 56 -0.48 -17.07 21.16
CA PHE A 56 -0.65 -17.88 19.96
C PHE A 56 0.68 -18.44 19.46
N LYS A 57 1.37 -19.23 20.31
CA LYS A 57 2.72 -19.75 20.06
C LYS A 57 2.92 -20.55 18.77
N LYS A 58 1.83 -21.04 18.15
CA LYS A 58 1.85 -21.81 16.90
C LYS A 58 1.60 -20.96 15.66
N HIS A 59 1.27 -19.68 15.83
CA HIS A 59 1.08 -18.77 14.70
C HIS A 59 2.43 -18.33 14.14
N THR A 60 2.43 -18.02 12.86
CA THR A 60 3.57 -17.52 12.11
C THR A 60 3.34 -16.05 11.83
N THR A 61 4.24 -15.22 12.34
CA THR A 61 4.28 -13.78 12.08
C THR A 61 5.42 -13.46 11.12
N LEU A 62 5.10 -12.77 10.03
CA LEU A 62 6.06 -12.24 9.06
C LEU A 62 6.36 -10.79 9.42
N GLY A 63 7.63 -10.42 9.56
CA GLY A 63 8.02 -9.02 9.72
C GLY A 63 8.07 -8.29 8.38
N LYS A 64 8.38 -6.98 8.44
CA LYS A 64 8.55 -6.10 7.27
C LYS A 64 9.61 -6.60 6.28
N GLU A 65 10.59 -7.36 6.72
CA GLU A 65 11.58 -8.00 5.83
C GLU A 65 10.95 -8.98 4.83
N LYS A 66 9.72 -9.43 5.09
CA LYS A 66 8.91 -10.28 4.21
C LYS A 66 7.64 -9.57 3.75
N ILE A 67 7.67 -8.25 3.62
CA ILE A 67 6.51 -7.45 3.22
C ILE A 67 5.93 -7.91 1.88
N SER A 68 6.75 -8.37 0.93
CA SER A 68 6.27 -8.93 -0.35
C SER A 68 5.36 -10.15 -0.21
N SER A 69 5.35 -10.79 0.96
CA SER A 69 4.47 -11.92 1.29
C SER A 69 3.21 -11.51 2.07
N TRP A 70 3.05 -10.22 2.38
CA TRP A 70 1.84 -9.73 3.05
C TRP A 70 0.71 -9.56 2.01
N PRO A 71 -0.56 -9.75 2.42
CA PRO A 71 -1.69 -9.50 1.54
C PRO A 71 -1.78 -8.02 1.16
N ASP A 72 -2.30 -7.76 -0.03
CA ASP A 72 -2.59 -6.41 -0.55
C ASP A 72 -1.40 -5.47 -0.71
N VAL A 73 -0.17 -6.00 -0.67
CA VAL A 73 1.03 -5.26 -1.07
C VAL A 73 1.00 -5.11 -2.58
N LYS A 74 0.42 -4.01 -3.04
CA LYS A 74 0.63 -3.53 -4.40
C LYS A 74 2.06 -3.03 -4.45
N VAL A 75 2.97 -3.90 -4.88
CA VAL A 75 4.32 -3.48 -5.25
C VAL A 75 4.13 -2.49 -6.41
N ALA A 76 4.23 -1.19 -6.11
CA ALA A 76 4.51 -0.21 -7.13
C ALA A 76 5.88 -0.60 -7.68
N VAL A 77 5.88 -1.32 -8.80
CA VAL A 77 7.10 -1.50 -9.57
C VAL A 77 7.40 -0.11 -10.09
N ASP A 78 8.37 0.57 -9.49
CA ASP A 78 8.96 1.75 -10.11
C ASP A 78 9.60 1.25 -11.40
N ILE A 79 8.88 1.37 -12.50
CA ILE A 79 9.41 1.11 -13.83
C ILE A 79 10.39 2.27 -14.10
N GLU A 80 11.66 2.03 -13.79
CA GLU A 80 12.76 2.95 -14.09
C GLU A 80 13.10 2.97 -15.60
N GLU A 81 12.46 2.11 -16.39
CA GLU A 81 12.68 2.05 -17.83
C GLU A 81 12.09 3.28 -18.54
N GLU A 82 12.96 3.94 -19.31
CA GLU A 82 12.57 5.01 -20.22
C GLU A 82 12.07 4.43 -21.54
N CYS A 83 11.12 5.13 -22.16
CA CYS A 83 10.66 4.81 -23.50
C CYS A 83 11.82 4.94 -24.51
N GLN A 84 12.02 3.91 -25.33
CA GLN A 84 13.06 3.92 -26.36
C GLN A 84 12.85 4.99 -27.43
N GLU A 85 11.59 5.35 -27.70
CA GLU A 85 11.21 6.36 -28.70
C GLU A 85 11.16 7.78 -28.11
N HIS A 86 10.72 7.91 -26.85
CA HIS A 86 10.50 9.18 -26.16
C HIS A 86 11.47 9.32 -24.98
N LYS A 87 12.68 9.83 -25.25
CA LYS A 87 13.72 10.02 -24.23
C LYS A 87 13.24 10.86 -23.05
N GLY A 88 13.50 10.40 -21.83
CA GLY A 88 13.06 11.06 -20.58
C GLY A 88 11.61 10.77 -20.19
N GLU A 89 10.82 10.10 -21.04
CA GLU A 89 9.48 9.62 -20.67
C GLU A 89 9.59 8.22 -20.06
N LYS A 90 9.05 8.05 -18.85
CA LYS A 90 8.98 6.74 -18.20
C LYS A 90 7.88 5.88 -18.81
N LEU A 91 8.11 4.58 -18.86
CA LEU A 91 7.05 3.61 -19.15
C LEU A 91 6.10 3.58 -17.95
N THR A 92 4.83 3.94 -18.16
CA THR A 92 3.85 4.15 -17.06
C THR A 92 2.62 3.28 -17.17
N ALA A 93 2.38 2.64 -18.32
CA ALA A 93 1.21 1.82 -18.55
C ALA A 93 1.55 0.59 -19.40
N PHE A 94 0.83 -0.51 -19.20
CA PHE A 94 0.85 -1.67 -20.08
C PHE A 94 -0.36 -1.59 -21.03
N CYS A 95 -0.12 -1.73 -22.33
CA CYS A 95 -1.16 -1.86 -23.34
C CYS A 95 -1.58 -3.32 -23.46
N GLU A 96 -2.86 -3.62 -23.23
CA GLU A 96 -3.37 -4.98 -23.43
C GLU A 96 -3.49 -5.36 -24.92
N ASP A 97 -3.85 -4.42 -25.81
CA ASP A 97 -4.04 -4.71 -27.24
C ASP A 97 -2.72 -5.02 -27.97
N HIS A 98 -1.64 -4.34 -27.58
CA HIS A 98 -0.32 -4.48 -28.19
C HIS A 98 0.63 -5.35 -27.37
N GLY A 99 0.30 -5.62 -26.10
CA GLY A 99 1.12 -6.47 -25.22
C GLY A 99 2.44 -5.82 -24.80
N GLU A 100 2.52 -4.49 -24.77
CA GLU A 100 3.76 -3.73 -24.57
C GLU A 100 3.62 -2.68 -23.48
N LEU A 101 4.72 -2.39 -22.77
CA LEU A 101 4.82 -1.25 -21.86
C LEU A 101 5.00 0.04 -22.68
N MET A 102 4.20 1.04 -22.38
CA MET A 102 4.15 2.31 -23.10
C MET A 102 4.33 3.49 -22.14
N CYS A 103 4.95 4.56 -22.65
CA CYS A 103 4.86 5.86 -22.00
C CYS A 103 3.55 6.57 -22.35
N HIS A 104 3.27 7.67 -21.65
CA HIS A 104 2.07 8.47 -21.90
C HIS A 104 1.97 8.96 -23.35
N VAL A 105 3.10 9.30 -23.95
CA VAL A 105 3.15 9.78 -25.35
C VAL A 105 2.79 8.66 -26.32
N CYS A 106 3.40 7.47 -26.19
CA CYS A 106 3.05 6.29 -27.00
C CYS A 106 1.55 5.96 -26.88
N HIS A 107 0.99 6.03 -25.67
CA HIS A 107 -0.44 5.75 -25.48
C HIS A 107 -1.34 6.69 -26.30
N ILE A 108 -1.05 8.00 -26.35
CA ILE A 108 -1.84 8.98 -27.13
C ILE A 108 -1.72 8.75 -28.64
N TYR A 109 -0.53 8.41 -29.14
CA TYR A 109 -0.31 8.22 -30.57
C TYR A 109 -0.89 6.89 -31.08
N THR A 110 -0.80 5.84 -30.26
CA THR A 110 -1.19 4.48 -30.65
C THR A 110 -2.68 4.21 -30.38
N HIS A 111 -3.25 4.73 -29.29
CA HIS A 111 -4.67 4.60 -28.95
C HIS A 111 -5.33 5.98 -28.98
N LYS A 112 -6.03 6.27 -30.08
CA LYS A 112 -6.86 7.48 -30.22
C LYS A 112 -8.28 7.24 -29.71
#